data_AF-A0A533V6H7-F1
#
_entry.id   AF-A0A533V6H7-F1
#
_cell.length_a   1.000
_cell.length_b   1.000
_cell.length_c   1.000
_cell.angle_alpha   90.00
_cell.angle_beta   90.00
_cell.angle_gamma   90.00
#
_symmetry.space_group_name_H-M   'P 1'
#
loop_
_entity.id
_entity.type
_entity.pdbx_description
1 polymer ?
#
loop_
_entity_poly.entity_id
_entity_poly.type
_entity_poly.pdbx_seq_one_letter_code
_entity_poly.pdbx_strand_id
1 'polypeptide(L)' 'MSVNPSGTNATFSGTATVNGKEGFTFKVYVEDNGEPGSNDKFSITIKEVPGGYTKSVTLAKGNVQIHK' A
#
# COMPACT_ATOMS: atom_id res chain seq x y z
N MET A 1 1.76 -11.82 -1.19
CA MET A 1 0.82 -11.02 -0.38
C MET A 1 0.76 -11.62 1.01
N SER A 2 0.58 -10.81 2.04
CA SER A 2 0.39 -11.24 3.43
C SER A 2 -0.73 -10.40 4.06
N VAL A 3 -1.62 -11.05 4.80
CA VAL A 3 -2.66 -10.40 5.62
C VAL A 3 -2.38 -10.75 7.07
N ASN A 4 -2.51 -9.80 7.99
CA ASN A 4 -2.34 -10.07 9.40
C ASN A 4 -3.49 -10.96 9.94
N PRO A 5 -3.33 -11.63 11.09
CA PRO A 5 -4.36 -12.54 11.60
C PRO A 5 -5.74 -11.89 11.81
N SER A 6 -5.77 -10.63 12.29
CA SER A 6 -7.00 -9.88 12.51
C SER A 6 -7.69 -9.40 11.23
N GLY A 7 -7.04 -9.50 10.06
CA GLY A 7 -7.60 -9.04 8.79
C GLY A 7 -7.63 -7.52 8.62
N THR A 8 -6.99 -6.76 9.51
CA THR A 8 -6.98 -5.29 9.48
C THR A 8 -5.80 -4.72 8.72
N ASN A 9 -4.75 -5.51 8.46
CA ASN A 9 -3.54 -5.04 7.79
C ASN A 9 -3.15 -6.01 6.69
N ALA A 10 -2.77 -5.49 5.52
CA ALA A 10 -2.25 -6.30 4.43
C ALA A 10 -1.02 -5.67 3.79
N THR A 11 -0.20 -6.52 3.18
CA THR A 11 0.97 -6.13 2.40
C THR A 11 1.01 -6.94 1.12
N PHE A 12 1.28 -6.28 0.01
CA PHE A 12 1.54 -6.93 -1.27
C PHE A 12 2.62 -6.20 -2.04
N SER A 13 3.19 -6.89 -3.01
CA SER A 13 4.27 -6.38 -3.84
C SER A 13 4.08 -6.84 -5.28
N GLY A 14 4.68 -6.09 -6.19
CA GLY A 14 4.66 -6.39 -7.61
C GLY A 14 5.78 -5.67 -8.35
N THR A 15 5.84 -5.87 -9.67
CA THR A 15 6.74 -5.12 -10.55
C THR A 15 6.19 -3.74 -10.84
N ALA A 16 7.07 -2.78 -11.08
CA ALA A 16 6.73 -1.42 -11.43
C ALA A 16 7.53 -0.94 -12.65
N THR A 17 6.89 -0.07 -13.42
CA THR A 17 7.52 0.76 -14.44
C THR A 17 7.54 2.18 -13.92
N VAL A 18 8.73 2.75 -13.71
CA VAL A 18 8.91 4.11 -13.18
C VAL A 18 9.48 4.99 -14.28
N ASN A 19 8.74 6.04 -14.67
CA ASN A 19 9.13 6.97 -15.74
C ASN A 19 9.53 6.26 -17.04
N GLY A 20 8.78 5.23 -17.42
CA GLY A 20 9.01 4.45 -18.64
C GLY A 20 10.12 3.38 -18.54
N LYS A 21 10.78 3.23 -17.40
CA LYS A 21 11.79 2.19 -17.16
C LYS A 21 11.19 1.05 -16.33
N GLU A 22 11.36 -0.18 -16.81
CA GLU A 22 10.98 -1.40 -16.10
C GLU A 22 12.05 -1.87 -15.09
N GLY A 23 11.74 -2.90 -14.31
CA GLY A 23 12.70 -3.56 -13.41
C GLY A 23 12.66 -3.05 -11.96
N PHE A 24 11.67 -2.25 -11.59
CA PHE A 24 11.45 -1.83 -10.20
C PHE A 24 10.47 -2.78 -9.51
N THR A 25 10.49 -2.80 -8.17
CA THR A 25 9.43 -3.45 -7.39
C THR A 25 8.74 -2.44 -6.49
N PHE A 26 7.42 -2.57 -6.35
CA PHE A 26 6.68 -1.80 -5.36
C PHE A 26 6.29 -2.70 -4.19
N LYS A 27 6.18 -2.10 -3.01
CA LYS A 27 5.55 -2.69 -1.84
C LYS A 27 4.44 -1.76 -1.39
N VAL A 28 3.23 -2.31 -1.27
CA VAL A 28 2.08 -1.63 -0.69
C VAL A 28 1.79 -2.21 0.69
N TYR A 29 1.49 -1.33 1.63
CA TYR A 29 0.94 -1.65 2.94
C TYR A 29 -0.38 -0.91 3.12
N VAL A 30 -1.38 -1.60 3.66
CA VAL A 30 -2.69 -1.01 3.94
C VAL A 30 -3.15 -1.36 5.36
N GLU A 31 -3.92 -0.45 5.95
CA GLU A 31 -4.67 -0.66 7.19
C GLU A 31 -6.14 -0.33 6.93
N ASP A 32 -7.00 -1.28 7.20
CA ASP A 32 -8.45 -1.14 7.33
C ASP A 32 -8.75 -0.88 8.81
N ASN A 33 -9.17 0.35 9.13
CA ASN A 33 -9.48 0.80 10.47
C ASN A 33 -11.00 0.90 10.72
N GLY A 34 -11.80 0.20 9.90
CA GLY A 34 -13.25 0.12 10.01
C GLY A 34 -14.01 1.25 9.32
N GLU A 35 -15.33 1.07 9.19
CA GLU A 35 -16.19 1.99 8.46
C GLU A 35 -16.45 3.30 9.22
N PRO A 36 -16.50 4.47 8.52
CA PRO A 36 -16.63 4.65 7.07
C PRO A 36 -15.31 4.69 6.28
N GLY A 37 -14.19 4.19 6.81
CA GLY A 37 -12.89 4.09 6.12
C GLY A 37 -12.06 5.38 6.12
N SER A 38 -12.57 6.46 6.73
CA SER A 38 -11.89 7.77 6.77
C SER A 38 -10.65 7.82 7.66
N ASN A 39 -10.28 6.70 8.29
CA ASN A 39 -9.06 6.54 9.07
C ASN A 39 -8.18 5.41 8.53
N ASP A 40 -8.52 4.83 7.38
CA ASP A 40 -7.73 3.81 6.74
C ASP A 40 -6.41 4.38 6.25
N LYS A 41 -5.41 3.52 6.13
CA LYS A 41 -4.07 3.92 5.67
C LYS A 41 -3.69 3.20 4.40
N PHE A 42 -3.03 3.95 3.53
CA PHE A 42 -2.36 3.41 2.35
C PHE A 42 -0.92 3.90 2.33
N SER A 43 0.01 2.99 2.10
CA SER A 43 1.42 3.29 1.90
C SER A 43 1.98 2.53 0.72
N ILE A 44 2.76 3.19 -0.11
CA ILE A 44 3.52 2.59 -1.21
C ILE A 44 4.99 2.99 -1.12
N THR A 45 5.87 2.01 -1.33
CA THR A 45 7.32 2.18 -1.36
C THR A 45 7.89 1.54 -2.62
N ILE A 46 8.83 2.23 -3.27
CA ILE A 46 9.68 1.72 -4.35
C ILE A 46 11.11 2.07 -3.94
N LYS A 47 11.93 1.07 -3.60
CA LYS A 47 13.26 1.32 -3.02
C LYS A 47 14.34 1.49 -4.07
N GLU A 48 14.13 0.91 -5.24
CA GLU A 48 15.11 0.76 -6.32
C GLU A 48 15.21 2.03 -7.18
N VAL A 49 14.31 3.00 -6.99
CA VAL A 49 14.48 4.33 -7.59
C VAL A 49 15.59 5.11 -6.86
N PRO A 50 16.43 5.89 -7.56
CA PRO A 50 17.44 6.71 -6.91
C PRO A 50 16.83 7.63 -5.85
N GLY A 51 17.36 7.58 -4.62
CA GLY A 51 16.83 8.32 -3.46
C GLY A 51 15.63 7.67 -2.77
N GLY A 52 15.09 6.59 -3.33
CA GLY A 52 13.90 5.90 -2.83
C GLY A 52 12.62 6.72 -3.00
N TYR A 53 11.49 6.02 -3.08
CA TYR A 53 10.17 6.65 -3.06
C TYR A 53 9.33 6.01 -1.98
N THR A 54 8.70 6.82 -1.13
CA THR A 54 7.68 6.38 -0.19
C THR A 54 6.60 7.44 -0.10
N LYS A 55 5.35 7.01 -0.22
CA LYS A 55 4.19 7.85 0.04
C LYS A 55 3.25 7.11 0.97
N SER A 56 2.85 7.76 2.04
CA SER A 56 1.89 7.25 3.02
C SER A 56 0.81 8.29 3.25
N VAL A 57 -0.43 7.85 3.39
CA VAL A 57 -1.59 8.71 3.59
C VAL A 57 -2.62 8.01 4.47
N THR A 58 -3.28 8.79 5.32
CA THR A 58 -4.57 8.41 5.92
C THR A 58 -5.67 8.89 4.99
N LEU A 59 -6.57 8.01 4.58
CA LEU A 59 -7.63 8.32 3.64
C LEU A 59 -8.63 9.28 4.27
N ALA A 60 -8.59 10.56 3.92
CA ALA A 60 -9.61 11.52 4.36
C ALA A 60 -11.01 11.19 3.81
N LYS A 61 -11.06 10.45 2.69
CA LYS A 61 -12.24 9.88 2.05
C LYS A 61 -11.83 8.57 1.35
N GLY A 62 -12.76 7.62 1.25
CA GLY A 62 -12.52 6.29 0.67
C GLY A 62 -12.72 5.20 1.71
N ASN A 63 -12.50 3.94 1.29
CA ASN A 63 -12.63 2.76 2.15
C ASN A 63 -11.66 1.69 1.65
N VAL A 64 -10.68 1.32 2.48
CA VAL A 64 -9.88 0.11 2.31
C VAL A 64 -10.70 -1.03 2.88
N GLN A 65 -10.85 -2.12 2.12
CA GLN A 65 -11.46 -3.34 2.61
C GLN A 65 -10.55 -4.51 2.32
N ILE A 66 -10.31 -5.34 3.33
CA ILE A 66 -9.52 -6.55 3.21
C ILE A 66 -10.46 -7.75 3.23
N HIS A 67 -10.56 -8.43 2.08
CA HIS A 67 -11.32 -9.67 1.93
C HIS A 67 -10.37 -10.87 1.94
N LYS A 68 -10.79 -11.96 2.58
CA LYS A 68 -10.09 -13.26 2.54
C LYS A 68 -10.69 -14.17 1.48
#